data_AF-K3WRB4-F1
#
_entry.id   AF-K3WRB4-F1
#
_cell.length_a   1.000
_cell.length_b   1.000
_cell.length_c   1.000
_cell.angle_alpha   90.00
_cell.angle_beta   90.00
_cell.angle_gamma   90.00
#
_symmetry.space_group_name_H-M   'P 1'
#
loop_
_entity.id
_entity.type
_entity.pdbx_description
1 polymer ?
#
loop_
_entity_poly.entity_id
_entity_poly.type
_entity_poly.pdbx_seq_one_letter_code
_entity_poly.pdbx_strand_id
1 'polypeptide(L)'
;MAENVKHSIPILKSAAVTCLLFGLGIRDAIYKAIWISPSSCIRQNCKNVVDVAKQLSSGCILLTSRTAVNFSSFGQMYLALILIDVTLLVLHFLSSMEIFTWMLLPEAQELRNRIQQSISRAASHFKALLVSNQSTRNLSTSSTGLLQISEPPVFELEGLLEENLFYSFFSRSLYRSPTVTVGTFTTQLISWLLVLPNSVVWTWSDSWSEKLQVYLSSIRTWVLILLLTNMLWNGVVLVNKEWAYRFVKGTFVSSLKILVVGALMSFTLRVGVFAMCERNLEQDYLVVTPTDVLWIIYAPLLRILAWSIVVFMLYATLKSLWPRLLRRSFHAHTFHHLACRLSPQHKVDDVYTAKHDNRPSHQTARKYERSQIEQILSCPVRTKSLIRNTLQMATVDASGRVHISPSCYLDFGVMMRDGDVRSRICFSNMLVKARRPENDLSVALEDHPSNVRRRSTVARVTMFSGQSAMRRRSDVGV
;
A
#
# COMPACT_ATOMS: atom_id res chain seq x y z
N MET A 1 19.83 -14.85 19.70
CA MET A 1 18.80 -15.68 19.04
C MET A 1 17.38 -15.08 19.22
N ALA A 2 17.02 -14.60 20.41
CA ALA A 2 15.71 -13.96 20.65
C ALA A 2 15.45 -12.69 19.81
N GLU A 3 16.47 -11.85 19.57
CA GLU A 3 16.33 -10.65 18.72
C GLU A 3 16.05 -10.99 17.26
N ASN A 4 16.71 -12.02 16.70
CA ASN A 4 16.44 -12.48 15.34
C ASN A 4 14.99 -12.99 15.17
N VAL A 5 14.39 -13.57 16.21
CA VAL A 5 12.98 -14.01 16.19
C VAL A 5 12.05 -12.79 16.18
N LYS A 6 12.36 -11.75 16.94
CA LYS A 6 11.56 -10.52 17.01
C LYS A 6 11.42 -9.85 15.64
N HIS A 7 12.50 -9.83 14.85
CA HIS A 7 12.52 -9.27 13.50
C HIS A 7 11.82 -10.14 12.44
N SER A 8 11.68 -11.44 12.70
CA SER A 8 11.03 -12.37 11.74
C SER A 8 9.50 -12.31 11.82
N ILE A 9 8.93 -11.93 12.97
CA ILE A 9 7.49 -11.94 13.21
C ILE A 9 6.72 -10.99 12.25
N PRO A 10 7.13 -9.74 12.00
CA PRO A 10 6.41 -8.82 11.11
C PRO A 10 6.48 -9.25 9.64
N ILE A 11 7.61 -9.82 9.22
CA ILE A 11 7.79 -10.40 7.89
C ILE A 11 6.83 -11.57 7.71
N LEU A 12 6.76 -12.48 8.70
CA LEU A 12 5.85 -13.60 8.68
C LEU A 12 4.37 -13.15 8.68
N LYS A 13 4.02 -12.15 9.49
CA LYS A 13 2.67 -11.54 9.46
C LYS A 13 2.34 -10.94 8.09
N SER A 14 3.31 -10.30 7.45
CA SER A 14 3.13 -9.68 6.12
C SER A 14 2.98 -10.73 5.02
N ALA A 15 3.81 -11.77 5.06
CA ALA A 15 3.69 -12.93 4.18
C ALA A 15 2.31 -13.60 4.39
N ALA A 16 1.89 -13.80 5.65
CA ALA A 16 0.59 -14.38 5.96
C ALA A 16 -0.58 -13.54 5.45
N VAL A 17 -0.58 -12.22 5.62
CA VAL A 17 -1.63 -11.33 5.10
C VAL A 17 -1.63 -11.32 3.56
N THR A 18 -0.45 -11.30 2.94
CA THR A 18 -0.34 -11.34 1.47
C THR A 18 -0.82 -12.67 0.92
N CYS A 19 -0.42 -13.80 1.51
CA CYS A 19 -0.90 -15.13 1.18
C CYS A 19 -2.41 -15.26 1.42
N LEU A 20 -2.94 -14.65 2.47
CA LEU A 20 -4.38 -14.61 2.74
C LEU A 20 -5.11 -13.84 1.65
N LEU A 21 -4.67 -12.63 1.31
CA LEU A 21 -5.29 -11.81 0.25
C LEU A 21 -5.19 -12.48 -1.12
N PHE A 22 -4.04 -13.07 -1.44
CA PHE A 22 -3.83 -13.83 -2.66
C PHE A 22 -4.70 -15.09 -2.70
N GLY A 23 -4.76 -15.82 -1.59
CA GLY A 23 -5.62 -16.98 -1.43
C GLY A 23 -7.10 -16.64 -1.54
N LEU A 24 -7.54 -15.49 -1.02
CA LEU A 24 -8.89 -14.96 -1.21
C LEU A 24 -9.18 -14.64 -2.68
N GLY A 25 -8.19 -14.11 -3.42
CA GLY A 25 -8.27 -13.87 -4.86
C GLY A 25 -8.36 -15.15 -5.68
N ILE A 26 -7.49 -16.13 -5.41
CA ILE A 26 -7.54 -17.46 -6.05
C ILE A 26 -8.87 -18.13 -5.75
N ARG A 27 -9.28 -18.14 -4.48
CA ARG A 27 -10.55 -18.73 -4.05
C ARG A 27 -11.71 -18.11 -4.82
N ASP A 28 -11.75 -16.78 -4.96
CA ASP A 28 -12.76 -16.09 -5.74
C ASP A 28 -12.74 -16.47 -7.22
N ALA A 29 -11.55 -16.53 -7.84
CA ALA A 29 -11.40 -16.96 -9.23
C ALA A 29 -11.87 -18.40 -9.43
N ILE A 30 -11.55 -19.32 -8.51
CA ILE A 30 -12.01 -20.70 -8.53
C ILE A 30 -13.54 -20.77 -8.37
N TYR A 31 -14.12 -20.04 -7.43
CA TYR A 31 -15.57 -20.01 -7.26
C TYR A 31 -16.28 -19.51 -8.52
N LYS A 32 -15.76 -18.44 -9.14
CA LYS A 32 -16.26 -17.94 -10.42
C LYS A 32 -16.14 -19.00 -11.52
N ALA A 33 -14.99 -19.70 -11.59
CA ALA A 33 -14.78 -20.75 -12.57
C ALA A 33 -15.71 -21.96 -12.37
N ILE A 34 -15.94 -22.41 -11.13
CA ILE A 34 -16.88 -23.50 -10.81
C ILE A 34 -18.31 -23.10 -11.17
N TRP A 35 -18.69 -21.85 -10.92
CA TRP A 35 -20.01 -21.33 -11.28
C TRP A 35 -20.22 -21.27 -12.79
N ILE A 36 -19.18 -20.96 -13.55
CA ILE A 36 -19.18 -21.04 -15.01
C ILE A 36 -18.81 -22.47 -15.42
N SER A 37 -19.72 -23.43 -15.21
CA SER A 37 -19.63 -24.67 -16.00
C SER A 37 -19.66 -24.28 -17.49
N PRO A 38 -18.79 -24.84 -18.35
CA PRO A 38 -18.77 -24.53 -19.79
C PRO A 38 -20.14 -24.72 -20.47
N SER A 39 -20.99 -25.58 -19.91
CA SER A 39 -22.37 -25.83 -20.34
C SER A 39 -23.39 -24.79 -19.87
N SER A 40 -23.03 -23.89 -18.97
CA SER A 40 -23.94 -22.97 -18.26
C SER A 40 -23.74 -21.49 -18.63
N CYS A 41 -23.21 -21.19 -19.82
CA CYS A 41 -23.03 -19.81 -20.30
C CYS A 41 -24.33 -18.98 -20.29
N ILE A 42 -25.48 -19.63 -20.14
CA ILE A 42 -26.78 -19.01 -19.87
C ILE A 42 -27.43 -19.79 -18.73
N ARG A 43 -27.43 -19.24 -17.50
CA ARG A 43 -28.29 -19.78 -16.45
C ARG A 43 -29.68 -19.18 -16.65
N GLN A 44 -30.53 -19.95 -17.31
CA GLN A 44 -31.92 -19.58 -17.52
C GLN A 44 -32.70 -19.93 -16.24
N ASN A 45 -32.91 -18.93 -15.37
CA ASN A 45 -33.79 -19.10 -14.22
C ASN A 45 -35.23 -19.01 -14.71
N CYS A 46 -35.87 -20.17 -14.87
CA CYS A 46 -37.28 -20.26 -15.20
C CYS A 46 -38.08 -20.45 -13.90
N LYS A 47 -38.94 -19.50 -13.55
CA LYS A 47 -39.98 -19.70 -12.55
C LYS A 47 -41.24 -20.13 -13.29
N ASN A 48 -41.64 -21.40 -13.14
CA ASN A 48 -42.97 -21.83 -13.58
C ASN A 48 -43.99 -21.37 -12.54
N VAL A 49 -44.78 -20.35 -12.90
CA VAL A 49 -45.93 -19.93 -12.12
C VAL A 49 -47.14 -20.59 -12.74
N VAL A 50 -47.81 -21.46 -11.99
CA VAL A 50 -49.06 -22.08 -12.43
C VAL A 50 -50.20 -21.29 -11.79
N ASP A 51 -50.82 -20.42 -12.58
CA ASP A 51 -52.00 -19.69 -12.14
C ASP A 51 -53.21 -20.61 -12.26
N VAL A 52 -53.91 -20.82 -11.15
CA VAL A 52 -55.21 -21.50 -11.14
C VAL A 52 -56.24 -20.49 -11.65
N ALA A 53 -56.52 -20.50 -12.95
CA ALA A 53 -57.58 -19.68 -13.51
C ALA A 53 -58.94 -20.21 -13.04
N LYS A 54 -59.87 -19.28 -12.80
CA LYS A 54 -61.21 -19.49 -12.23
C LYS A 54 -61.83 -20.82 -12.65
N GLN A 55 -62.42 -21.53 -11.68
CA GLN A 55 -63.19 -22.75 -11.92
C GLN A 55 -64.28 -22.44 -12.95
N LEU A 56 -64.21 -23.08 -14.11
CA LEU A 56 -65.26 -22.95 -15.11
C LEU A 56 -66.54 -23.57 -14.55
N SER A 57 -67.70 -23.07 -14.99
CA SER A 57 -69.03 -23.59 -14.62
C SER A 57 -69.22 -25.09 -14.93
N SER A 58 -68.35 -25.67 -15.75
CA SER A 58 -68.28 -27.12 -16.02
C SER A 58 -67.58 -27.95 -14.94
N GLY A 59 -67.06 -27.34 -13.88
CA GLY A 59 -66.26 -28.02 -12.86
C GLY A 59 -64.79 -28.23 -13.24
N CYS A 60 -64.37 -27.83 -14.45
CA CYS A 60 -62.96 -27.87 -14.86
C CYS A 60 -62.15 -26.72 -14.24
N ILE A 61 -60.98 -27.05 -13.71
CA ILE A 61 -59.98 -26.08 -13.25
C ILE A 61 -59.03 -25.80 -14.41
N LEU A 62 -58.97 -24.55 -14.88
CA LEU A 62 -58.03 -24.15 -15.93
C LEU A 62 -56.71 -23.75 -15.28
N LEU A 63 -55.68 -24.59 -15.44
CA LEU A 63 -54.33 -24.25 -15.00
C LEU A 63 -53.61 -23.51 -16.14
N THR A 64 -53.28 -22.24 -15.94
CA THR A 64 -52.46 -21.48 -16.90
C THR A 64 -51.02 -21.49 -16.39
N SER A 65 -50.17 -22.31 -17.01
CA SER A 65 -48.73 -22.29 -16.73
C SER A 65 -48.09 -21.11 -17.45
N ARG A 66 -47.51 -20.18 -16.70
CA ARG A 66 -46.64 -19.12 -17.21
C ARG A 66 -45.21 -19.39 -16.74
N THR A 67 -44.34 -19.71 -17.70
CA THR A 67 -42.90 -19.77 -17.45
C THR A 67 -42.33 -18.36 -17.54
N ALA A 68 -42.09 -17.72 -16.40
CA ALA A 68 -41.32 -16.48 -16.36
C ALA A 68 -39.84 -16.84 -16.51
N VAL A 69 -39.27 -16.53 -17.67
CA VAL A 69 -37.85 -16.71 -17.95
C VAL A 69 -37.11 -15.46 -17.48
N ASN A 70 -36.43 -15.55 -16.35
CA ASN A 70 -35.58 -14.46 -15.87
C ASN A 70 -34.17 -14.69 -16.44
N PHE A 71 -33.77 -13.88 -17.42
CA PHE A 71 -32.40 -13.83 -17.94
C PHE A 71 -31.49 -13.19 -16.88
N SER A 72 -31.21 -13.91 -15.80
CA SER A 72 -30.57 -13.30 -14.62
C SER A 72 -29.04 -13.22 -14.69
N SER A 73 -28.41 -13.68 -15.79
CA SER A 73 -26.96 -13.55 -15.93
C SER A 73 -26.49 -13.59 -17.39
N PHE A 74 -25.92 -12.48 -17.85
CA PHE A 74 -25.18 -12.44 -19.12
C PHE A 74 -23.86 -13.19 -18.91
N GLY A 75 -23.76 -14.46 -19.30
CA GLY A 75 -22.56 -15.28 -19.06
C GLY A 75 -21.28 -14.65 -19.59
N GLN A 76 -21.37 -13.83 -20.65
CA GLN A 76 -20.21 -13.09 -21.17
C GLN A 76 -19.69 -12.03 -20.19
N MET A 77 -20.55 -11.42 -19.36
CA MET A 77 -20.09 -10.50 -18.30
C MET A 77 -19.31 -11.24 -17.22
N TYR A 78 -19.71 -12.48 -16.89
CA TYR A 78 -18.94 -13.33 -15.98
C TYR A 78 -17.59 -13.73 -16.58
N LEU A 79 -17.59 -14.11 -17.86
CA LEU A 79 -16.34 -14.43 -18.56
C LEU A 79 -15.41 -13.22 -18.60
N ALA A 80 -15.93 -12.03 -18.93
CA ALA A 80 -15.17 -10.79 -18.90
C ALA A 80 -14.61 -10.48 -17.50
N LEU A 81 -15.42 -10.69 -16.44
CA LEU A 81 -14.98 -10.54 -15.06
C LEU A 81 -13.81 -11.47 -14.73
N ILE A 82 -13.91 -12.76 -15.07
CA ILE A 82 -12.82 -13.74 -14.86
C ILE A 82 -11.57 -13.32 -15.63
N LEU A 83 -11.70 -12.94 -16.89
CA LEU A 83 -10.56 -12.53 -17.71
C LEU A 83 -9.85 -11.31 -17.12
N ILE A 84 -10.60 -10.30 -16.66
CA ILE A 84 -10.03 -9.12 -16.01
C ILE A 84 -9.35 -9.52 -14.69
N ASP A 85 -9.97 -10.36 -13.86
CA ASP A 85 -9.41 -10.79 -12.59
C ASP A 85 -8.15 -11.63 -12.75
N VAL A 86 -8.12 -12.57 -13.70
CA VAL A 86 -6.92 -13.35 -14.03
C VAL A 86 -5.82 -12.43 -14.55
N THR A 87 -6.16 -11.46 -15.40
CA THR A 87 -5.19 -10.48 -15.89
C THR A 87 -4.61 -9.66 -14.73
N LEU A 88 -5.45 -9.13 -13.85
CA LEU A 88 -5.01 -8.39 -12.66
C LEU A 88 -4.16 -9.28 -11.75
N LEU A 89 -4.55 -10.54 -11.51
CA LEU A 89 -3.82 -11.49 -10.69
C LEU A 89 -2.41 -11.73 -11.25
N VAL A 90 -2.29 -11.94 -12.57
CA VAL A 90 -1.00 -12.09 -13.25
C VAL A 90 -0.17 -10.81 -13.14
N LEU A 91 -0.76 -9.62 -13.33
CA LEU A 91 -0.05 -8.35 -13.16
C LEU A 91 0.43 -8.15 -11.71
N HIS A 92 -0.40 -8.50 -10.72
CA HIS A 92 -0.04 -8.49 -9.30
C HIS A 92 1.13 -9.43 -9.01
N PHE A 93 1.09 -10.65 -9.54
CA PHE A 93 2.15 -11.63 -9.39
C PHE A 93 3.46 -11.16 -10.03
N LEU A 94 3.43 -10.72 -11.30
CA LEU A 94 4.62 -10.24 -12.01
C LEU A 94 5.24 -9.02 -11.34
N SER A 95 4.41 -8.07 -10.87
CA SER A 95 4.90 -6.90 -10.15
C SER A 95 5.50 -7.26 -8.80
N SER A 96 4.93 -8.26 -8.10
CA SER A 96 5.47 -8.78 -6.83
C SER A 96 6.81 -9.48 -7.04
N MET A 97 6.93 -10.28 -8.11
CA MET A 97 8.18 -10.92 -8.51
C MET A 97 9.25 -9.90 -8.90
N GLU A 98 8.88 -8.81 -9.58
CA GLU A 98 9.82 -7.73 -9.92
C GLU A 98 10.36 -7.05 -8.66
N ILE A 99 9.50 -6.70 -7.69
CA ILE A 99 9.95 -6.14 -6.40
C ILE A 99 10.88 -7.13 -5.69
N PHE A 100 10.48 -8.41 -5.62
CA PHE A 100 11.25 -9.45 -4.95
C PHE A 100 12.65 -9.59 -5.55
N THR A 101 12.74 -9.67 -6.88
CA THR A 101 14.02 -9.81 -7.59
C THR A 101 14.89 -8.55 -7.51
N TRP A 102 14.31 -7.36 -7.53
CA TRP A 102 15.07 -6.10 -7.52
C TRP A 102 15.49 -5.62 -6.14
N MET A 103 14.66 -5.85 -5.12
CA MET A 103 14.89 -5.29 -3.78
C MET A 103 15.24 -6.35 -2.75
N LEU A 104 14.55 -7.49 -2.77
CA LEU A 104 14.69 -8.48 -1.70
C LEU A 104 15.82 -9.46 -1.94
N LEU A 105 15.97 -9.91 -3.19
CA LEU A 105 17.00 -10.87 -3.56
C LEU A 105 18.43 -10.33 -3.32
N PRO A 106 18.76 -9.07 -3.70
CA PRO A 106 20.11 -8.55 -3.48
C PRO A 106 20.42 -8.32 -2.00
N GLU A 107 19.47 -7.79 -1.24
CA GLU A 107 19.61 -7.60 0.21
C GLU A 107 19.76 -8.93 0.93
N ALA A 108 18.99 -9.95 0.54
CA ALA A 108 19.13 -11.30 1.07
C ALA A 108 20.49 -11.91 0.71
N GLN A 109 21.00 -11.67 -0.50
CA GLN A 109 22.34 -12.10 -0.92
C GLN A 109 23.43 -11.36 -0.15
N GLU A 110 23.30 -10.06 0.05
CA GLU A 110 24.26 -9.25 0.81
C GLU A 110 24.28 -9.64 2.28
N LEU A 111 23.11 -9.80 2.90
CA LEU A 111 22.98 -10.29 4.28
C LEU A 111 23.61 -11.67 4.42
N ARG A 112 23.33 -12.58 3.48
CA ARG A 112 23.96 -13.91 3.43
C ARG A 112 25.49 -13.80 3.35
N ASN A 113 26.00 -12.95 2.47
CA ASN A 113 27.44 -12.75 2.30
C ASN A 113 28.08 -12.15 3.56
N ARG A 114 27.42 -11.18 4.22
CA ARG A 114 27.88 -10.58 5.48
C ARG A 114 27.91 -11.59 6.62
N ILE A 115 26.87 -12.42 6.75
CA ILE A 115 26.83 -13.52 7.73
C ILE A 115 27.95 -14.53 7.45
N GLN A 116 28.17 -14.88 6.18
CA GLN A 116 29.23 -15.80 5.81
C GLN A 116 30.63 -15.21 6.11
N GLN A 117 30.82 -13.91 5.89
CA GLN A 117 32.03 -13.20 6.26
C GLN A 117 32.23 -13.15 7.78
N SER A 118 31.20 -12.85 8.58
CA SER A 118 31.33 -12.82 10.04
C SER A 118 31.66 -14.20 10.62
N ILE A 119 31.04 -15.25 10.09
CA ILE A 119 31.36 -16.65 10.43
C ILE A 119 32.82 -16.97 10.08
N SER A 120 33.28 -16.59 8.89
CA SER A 120 34.68 -16.83 8.48
C SER A 120 35.69 -16.09 9.36
N ARG A 121 35.39 -14.85 9.77
CA ARG A 121 36.24 -14.07 10.70
C ARG A 121 36.28 -14.71 12.08
N ALA A 122 35.13 -15.09 12.63
CA ALA A 122 35.04 -15.79 13.91
C ALA A 122 35.81 -17.13 13.89
N ALA A 123 35.66 -17.90 12.80
CA ALA A 123 36.40 -19.15 12.60
C ALA A 123 37.92 -18.92 12.54
N SER A 124 38.37 -17.88 11.82
CA SER A 124 39.80 -17.53 11.75
C SER A 124 40.37 -17.08 13.10
N HIS A 125 39.61 -16.29 13.87
CA HIS A 125 40.01 -15.85 15.20
C HIS A 125 40.08 -17.03 16.19
N PHE A 126 39.09 -17.92 16.15
CA PHE A 126 39.11 -19.14 16.95
C PHE A 126 40.30 -20.05 16.60
N LYS A 127 40.61 -20.21 15.31
CA LYS A 127 41.79 -20.94 14.86
C LYS A 127 43.10 -20.30 15.36
N ALA A 128 43.21 -18.97 15.33
CA ALA A 128 44.37 -18.26 15.85
C ALA A 128 44.56 -18.45 17.36
N LEU A 129 43.46 -18.39 18.14
CA LEU A 129 43.48 -18.67 19.58
C LEU A 129 43.88 -20.12 19.90
N LEU A 130 43.44 -21.09 19.09
CA LEU A 130 43.84 -22.49 19.25
C LEU A 130 45.34 -22.68 18.98
N VAL A 131 45.87 -22.02 17.95
CA VAL A 131 47.30 -22.08 17.61
C VAL A 131 48.15 -21.38 18.69
N SER A 132 47.73 -20.23 19.20
CA SER A 132 48.47 -19.55 20.28
C SER A 132 48.51 -20.37 21.56
N ASN A 133 47.39 -21.03 21.92
CA ASN A 133 47.32 -21.90 23.09
C ASN A 133 48.15 -23.18 22.97
N GLN A 134 48.40 -23.68 21.76
CA GLN A 134 49.37 -24.77 21.56
C GLN A 134 50.81 -24.30 21.77
N SER A 135 51.15 -23.08 21.36
CA SER A 135 52.49 -22.53 21.53
C SER A 135 52.82 -22.19 22.99
N THR A 136 51.84 -21.77 23.80
CA THR A 136 52.04 -21.43 25.22
C THR A 136 52.09 -22.64 26.16
N ARG A 137 51.64 -23.83 25.73
CA ARG A 137 51.78 -25.05 26.53
C ARG A 137 53.22 -25.51 26.76
N ASN A 138 54.19 -24.95 26.02
CA ASN A 138 55.61 -25.28 26.19
C ASN A 138 56.39 -24.27 27.07
N LEU A 139 55.75 -23.22 27.59
CA LEU A 139 56.38 -22.27 28.52
C LEU A 139 55.61 -22.28 29.85
N SER A 140 56.13 -23.03 30.81
CA SER A 140 55.59 -23.16 32.15
C SER A 140 55.68 -21.86 32.95
N THR A 141 54.63 -21.63 33.75
CA THR A 141 54.63 -20.97 35.07
C THR A 141 55.17 -19.54 35.13
N SER A 142 54.30 -18.54 34.96
CA SER A 142 53.90 -17.64 36.06
C SER A 142 53.00 -16.50 35.55
N SER A 143 52.08 -16.08 36.42
CA SER A 143 51.24 -14.88 36.38
C SER A 143 49.89 -14.93 35.61
N THR A 144 48.87 -14.74 36.44
CA THR A 144 47.44 -14.60 36.21
C THR A 144 47.11 -13.22 35.63
N GLY A 145 46.88 -13.14 34.31
CA GLY A 145 46.34 -11.95 33.64
C GLY A 145 44.95 -12.23 33.08
N LEU A 146 43.91 -11.65 33.68
CA LEU A 146 42.51 -11.72 33.26
C LEU A 146 42.35 -10.99 31.91
N LEU A 147 42.32 -11.75 30.81
CA LEU A 147 42.04 -11.23 29.47
C LEU A 147 40.57 -10.81 29.38
N GLN A 148 40.35 -9.50 29.39
CA GLN A 148 39.06 -8.87 29.18
C GLN A 148 38.63 -9.09 27.72
N ILE A 149 37.78 -10.09 27.50
CA ILE A 149 37.18 -10.37 26.19
C ILE A 149 36.25 -9.20 25.87
N SER A 150 36.71 -8.30 25.00
CA SER A 150 35.89 -7.23 24.43
C SER A 150 34.77 -7.89 23.62
N GLU A 151 33.52 -7.71 24.05
CA GLU A 151 32.36 -8.22 23.32
C GLU A 151 32.39 -7.70 21.87
N PRO A 152 32.13 -8.56 20.88
CA PRO A 152 32.08 -8.13 19.51
C PRO A 152 31.00 -7.05 19.38
N PRO A 153 31.25 -5.96 18.63
CA PRO A 153 30.28 -4.90 18.44
C PRO A 153 28.99 -5.50 17.91
N VAL A 154 27.93 -5.40 18.72
CA VAL A 154 26.57 -5.69 18.30
C VAL A 154 26.21 -4.62 17.28
N PHE A 155 26.43 -4.94 16.00
CA PHE A 155 26.11 -4.05 14.90
C PHE A 155 24.60 -3.87 14.84
N GLU A 156 24.13 -2.62 14.97
CA GLU A 156 22.73 -2.19 14.75
C GLU A 156 22.29 -2.53 13.32
N LEU A 157 21.84 -3.77 13.12
CA LEU A 157 21.15 -4.23 11.91
C LEU A 157 19.72 -3.63 11.82
N GLU A 158 19.31 -2.92 12.86
CA GLU A 158 17.97 -2.41 13.13
C GLU A 158 17.52 -1.32 12.14
N GLY A 159 18.47 -0.65 11.45
CA GLY A 159 18.15 0.36 10.44
C GLY A 159 17.85 -0.16 9.04
N LEU A 160 18.23 -1.39 8.69
CA LEU A 160 18.18 -1.89 7.30
C LEU A 160 16.88 -2.64 6.96
N LEU A 161 16.27 -3.30 7.94
CA LEU A 161 14.92 -3.84 7.81
C LEU A 161 13.96 -3.04 8.68
N GLU A 162 13.63 -1.82 8.27
CA GLU A 162 12.44 -1.16 8.82
C GLU A 162 11.24 -2.07 8.49
N GLU A 163 10.78 -2.84 9.47
CA GLU A 163 9.72 -3.86 9.35
C GLU A 163 8.42 -3.30 8.75
N ASN A 164 8.20 -2.00 8.92
CA ASN A 164 7.05 -1.27 8.38
C ASN A 164 7.12 -1.02 6.87
N LEU A 165 8.31 -1.07 6.28
CA LEU A 165 8.54 -0.90 4.86
C LEU A 165 7.86 -2.07 4.13
N PHE A 166 8.18 -3.32 4.51
CA PHE A 166 7.65 -4.59 3.97
C PHE A 166 6.12 -4.65 3.89
N TYR A 167 5.42 -4.24 4.96
CA TYR A 167 3.96 -4.27 5.02
C TYR A 167 3.28 -3.35 4.00
N SER A 168 3.93 -2.24 3.63
CA SER A 168 3.39 -1.30 2.63
C SER A 168 3.60 -1.75 1.18
N PHE A 169 4.62 -2.56 0.91
CA PHE A 169 5.09 -2.86 -0.44
C PHE A 169 4.09 -3.60 -1.32
N PHE A 170 3.53 -4.70 -0.82
CA PHE A 170 2.71 -5.60 -1.66
C PHE A 170 1.28 -5.13 -1.83
N SER A 171 0.73 -4.42 -0.84
CA SER A 171 -0.70 -4.10 -0.81
C SER A 171 -1.05 -2.75 -1.44
N ARG A 172 -0.11 -1.80 -1.58
CA ARG A 172 -0.47 -0.41 -1.96
C ARG A 172 0.03 0.06 -3.30
N SER A 173 1.22 -0.39 -3.71
CA SER A 173 1.85 0.21 -4.87
C SER A 173 0.98 0.07 -6.12
N LEU A 174 0.40 -1.10 -6.37
CA LEU A 174 -0.32 -1.36 -7.62
C LEU A 174 -1.57 -0.51 -7.85
N TYR A 175 -2.26 -0.07 -6.78
CA TYR A 175 -3.45 0.78 -6.91
C TYR A 175 -3.17 2.22 -7.35
N ARG A 176 -1.90 2.59 -7.55
CA ARG A 176 -1.48 3.88 -8.11
C ARG A 176 -1.25 3.85 -9.62
N SER A 177 -1.07 2.67 -10.22
CA SER A 177 -1.00 2.56 -11.67
C SER A 177 -2.39 2.85 -12.25
N PRO A 178 -2.56 3.86 -13.12
CA PRO A 178 -3.87 4.19 -13.68
C PRO A 178 -4.55 3.00 -14.35
N THR A 179 -3.77 2.18 -15.08
CA THR A 179 -4.28 0.97 -15.75
C THR A 179 -4.81 -0.04 -14.75
N VAL A 180 -4.05 -0.31 -13.67
CA VAL A 180 -4.48 -1.25 -12.62
C VAL A 180 -5.65 -0.67 -11.83
N THR A 181 -5.67 0.62 -11.55
CA THR A 181 -6.78 1.32 -10.89
C THR A 181 -8.07 1.18 -11.70
N VAL A 182 -8.03 1.46 -13.02
CA VAL A 182 -9.20 1.34 -13.90
C VAL A 182 -9.64 -0.11 -14.02
N GLY A 183 -8.70 -1.04 -14.22
CA GLY A 183 -9.00 -2.47 -14.28
C GLY A 183 -9.64 -2.97 -12.99
N THR A 184 -9.07 -2.61 -11.84
CA THR A 184 -9.57 -2.96 -10.51
C THR A 184 -10.94 -2.32 -10.27
N PHE A 185 -11.13 -1.04 -10.57
CA PHE A 185 -12.41 -0.37 -10.42
C PHE A 185 -13.48 -1.05 -11.28
N THR A 186 -13.16 -1.37 -12.53
CA THR A 186 -14.07 -2.02 -13.48
C THR A 186 -14.45 -3.42 -13.01
N THR A 187 -13.48 -4.26 -12.62
CA THR A 187 -13.79 -5.61 -12.09
C THR A 187 -14.59 -5.52 -10.79
N GLN A 188 -14.25 -4.60 -9.88
CA GLN A 188 -15.00 -4.48 -8.63
C GLN A 188 -16.43 -4.01 -8.90
N LEU A 189 -16.62 -3.06 -9.81
CA LEU A 189 -17.95 -2.60 -10.22
C LEU A 189 -18.76 -3.74 -10.86
N ILE A 190 -18.19 -4.46 -11.84
CA ILE A 190 -18.85 -5.60 -12.50
C ILE A 190 -19.16 -6.70 -11.49
N SER A 191 -18.19 -7.06 -10.65
CA SER A 191 -18.37 -8.05 -9.59
C SER A 191 -19.48 -7.61 -8.64
N TRP A 192 -19.62 -6.32 -8.37
CA TRP A 192 -20.72 -5.83 -7.54
C TRP A 192 -22.06 -5.92 -8.24
N LEU A 193 -22.13 -5.49 -9.50
CA LEU A 193 -23.34 -5.55 -10.33
C LEU A 193 -23.85 -6.99 -10.46
N LEU A 194 -22.95 -7.97 -10.55
CA LEU A 194 -23.28 -9.38 -10.70
C LEU A 194 -23.50 -10.11 -9.37
N VAL A 195 -22.63 -9.91 -8.38
CA VAL A 195 -22.69 -10.67 -7.13
C VAL A 195 -23.82 -10.16 -6.24
N LEU A 196 -24.19 -8.88 -6.31
CA LEU A 196 -25.20 -8.35 -5.40
C LEU A 196 -26.61 -8.91 -5.64
N PRO A 197 -27.13 -8.98 -6.88
CA PRO A 197 -28.41 -9.65 -7.13
C PRO A 197 -28.39 -11.12 -6.70
N ASN A 198 -27.27 -11.83 -6.92
CA ASN A 198 -27.10 -13.20 -6.45
C ASN A 198 -27.03 -13.30 -4.92
N SER A 199 -26.48 -12.30 -4.26
CA SER A 199 -26.36 -12.26 -2.81
C SER A 199 -27.74 -12.15 -2.14
N VAL A 200 -28.70 -11.47 -2.78
CA VAL A 200 -30.10 -11.44 -2.35
C VAL A 200 -30.68 -12.86 -2.32
N VAL A 201 -30.43 -13.65 -3.36
CA VAL A 201 -30.86 -15.06 -3.41
C VAL A 201 -30.21 -15.87 -2.29
N TRP A 202 -28.93 -15.66 -2.01
CA TRP A 202 -28.23 -16.36 -0.91
C TRP A 202 -28.72 -15.94 0.48
N THR A 203 -29.26 -14.73 0.65
CA THR A 203 -29.84 -14.33 1.93
C THR A 203 -31.13 -15.07 2.26
N TRP A 204 -31.79 -15.66 1.27
CA TRP A 204 -32.96 -16.52 1.47
C TRP A 204 -32.60 -17.92 1.96
N SER A 205 -31.34 -18.34 1.83
CA SER A 205 -30.89 -19.58 2.44
C SER A 205 -30.72 -19.40 3.94
N ASP A 206 -31.23 -20.35 4.71
CA ASP A 206 -31.03 -20.38 6.16
C ASP A 206 -29.60 -20.73 6.56
N SER A 207 -28.78 -21.19 5.61
CA SER A 207 -27.40 -21.57 5.87
C SER A 207 -26.54 -20.38 6.32
N TRP A 208 -25.83 -20.56 7.44
CA TRP A 208 -24.89 -19.57 7.96
C TRP A 208 -23.71 -19.32 7.00
N SER A 209 -23.28 -20.34 6.25
CA SER A 209 -22.17 -20.21 5.30
C SER A 209 -22.51 -19.28 4.14
N GLU A 210 -23.76 -19.31 3.66
CA GLU A 210 -24.25 -18.44 2.59
C GLU A 210 -24.37 -16.99 3.08
N LYS A 211 -24.91 -16.78 4.29
CA LYS A 211 -24.97 -15.45 4.93
C LYS A 211 -23.57 -14.87 5.14
N LEU A 212 -22.60 -15.69 5.57
CA LEU A 212 -21.20 -15.26 5.69
C LEU A 212 -20.61 -14.93 4.33
N GLN A 213 -20.92 -15.69 3.28
CA GLN A 213 -20.45 -15.42 1.93
C GLN A 213 -20.98 -14.09 1.38
N VAL A 214 -22.26 -13.79 1.59
CA VAL A 214 -22.86 -12.49 1.26
C VAL A 214 -22.11 -11.37 1.96
N TYR A 215 -21.82 -11.52 3.24
CA TYR A 215 -21.08 -10.54 4.02
C TYR A 215 -19.62 -10.38 3.55
N LEU A 216 -18.92 -11.48 3.27
CA LEU A 216 -17.55 -11.43 2.73
C LEU A 216 -17.51 -10.80 1.33
N SER A 217 -18.57 -10.95 0.54
CA SER A 217 -18.72 -10.26 -0.73
C SER A 217 -18.95 -8.76 -0.53
N SER A 218 -19.81 -8.36 0.40
CA SER A 218 -20.06 -6.95 0.71
C SER A 218 -18.83 -6.25 1.28
N ILE A 219 -17.94 -6.97 1.97
CA ILE A 219 -16.65 -6.45 2.43
C ILE A 219 -15.84 -5.89 1.24
N ARG A 220 -15.89 -6.48 0.04
CA ARG A 220 -15.11 -6.03 -1.14
C ARG A 220 -15.31 -4.56 -1.50
N THR A 221 -16.42 -3.95 -1.07
CA THR A 221 -16.67 -2.51 -1.15
C THR A 221 -15.52 -1.66 -0.61
N TRP A 222 -14.73 -2.16 0.35
CA TRP A 222 -13.55 -1.44 0.86
C TRP A 222 -12.53 -1.12 -0.24
N VAL A 223 -12.41 -1.96 -1.27
CA VAL A 223 -11.51 -1.71 -2.42
C VAL A 223 -12.03 -0.51 -3.20
N LEU A 224 -13.34 -0.41 -3.46
CA LEU A 224 -13.94 0.75 -4.12
C LEU A 224 -13.75 2.02 -3.29
N ILE A 225 -13.92 1.95 -1.97
CA ILE A 225 -13.67 3.08 -1.05
C ILE A 225 -12.22 3.54 -1.16
N LEU A 226 -11.26 2.60 -1.18
CA LEU A 226 -9.84 2.90 -1.34
C LEU A 226 -9.54 3.57 -2.68
N LEU A 227 -10.09 3.04 -3.79
CA LEU A 227 -9.89 3.59 -5.13
C LEU A 227 -10.48 5.00 -5.26
N LEU A 228 -11.71 5.21 -4.81
CA LEU A 228 -12.37 6.52 -4.83
C LEU A 228 -11.63 7.53 -3.97
N THR A 229 -11.19 7.13 -2.77
CA THR A 229 -10.37 7.98 -1.91
C THR A 229 -9.09 8.42 -2.60
N ASN A 230 -8.40 7.49 -3.27
CA ASN A 230 -7.19 7.82 -4.03
C ASN A 230 -7.48 8.76 -5.21
N MET A 231 -8.58 8.56 -5.94
CA MET A 231 -8.97 9.43 -7.05
C MET A 231 -9.32 10.84 -6.57
N LEU A 232 -10.14 10.95 -5.52
CA LEU A 232 -10.49 12.23 -4.89
C LEU A 232 -9.23 12.95 -4.37
N TRP A 233 -8.34 12.21 -3.70
CA TRP A 233 -7.09 12.76 -3.20
C TRP A 233 -6.18 13.26 -4.33
N ASN A 234 -6.09 12.53 -5.45
CA ASN A 234 -5.35 12.98 -6.62
C ASN A 234 -5.93 14.30 -7.15
N GLY A 235 -7.25 14.45 -7.20
CA GLY A 235 -7.91 15.72 -7.54
C GLY A 235 -7.50 16.87 -6.62
N VAL A 236 -7.52 16.64 -5.30
CA VAL A 236 -7.07 17.62 -4.29
C VAL A 236 -5.61 18.04 -4.49
N VAL A 237 -4.73 17.09 -4.78
CA VAL A 237 -3.31 17.35 -5.05
C VAL A 237 -3.12 18.15 -6.35
N LEU A 238 -3.97 17.95 -7.35
CA LEU A 238 -3.94 18.75 -8.59
C LEU A 238 -4.31 20.20 -8.32
N VAL A 239 -5.30 20.45 -7.46
CA VAL A 239 -5.76 21.81 -7.11
C VAL A 239 -4.72 22.58 -6.29
N ASN A 240 -4.19 22.01 -5.20
CA ASN A 240 -3.23 22.71 -4.35
C ASN A 240 -2.21 21.76 -3.69
N LYS A 241 -1.03 21.67 -4.31
CA LYS A 241 0.08 20.81 -3.85
C LYS A 241 0.60 21.21 -2.48
N GLU A 242 0.68 22.51 -2.17
CA GLU A 242 1.22 22.99 -0.90
C GLU A 242 0.29 22.66 0.27
N TRP A 243 -1.01 22.88 0.08
CA TRP A 243 -2.02 22.50 1.07
C TRP A 243 -2.06 20.99 1.26
N ALA A 244 -2.06 20.21 0.17
CA ALA A 244 -2.03 18.75 0.21
C ALA A 244 -0.80 18.23 0.96
N TYR A 245 0.37 18.82 0.74
CA TYR A 245 1.58 18.49 1.50
C TYR A 245 1.41 18.74 3.00
N ARG A 246 0.91 19.91 3.38
CA ARG A 246 0.69 20.27 4.80
C ARG A 246 -0.32 19.34 5.46
N PHE A 247 -1.37 18.95 4.73
CA PHE A 247 -2.37 18.01 5.17
C PHE A 247 -1.74 16.63 5.41
N VAL A 248 -1.12 16.04 4.39
CA VAL A 248 -0.51 14.70 4.48
C VAL A 248 0.62 14.68 5.51
N LYS A 249 1.40 15.74 5.69
CA LYS A 249 2.43 15.77 6.74
C LYS A 249 1.83 15.56 8.14
N GLY A 250 0.64 16.10 8.40
CA GLY A 250 -0.09 15.93 9.66
C GLY A 250 -0.97 14.68 9.71
N THR A 251 -1.32 14.10 8.55
CA THR A 251 -2.24 12.96 8.47
C THR A 251 -1.71 11.81 7.66
N PHE A 252 -1.95 10.62 8.18
CA PHE A 252 -1.91 9.42 7.37
C PHE A 252 -3.09 8.54 7.71
N VAL A 253 -3.61 7.84 6.72
CA VAL A 253 -4.59 6.79 6.96
C VAL A 253 -4.04 5.47 6.46
N SER A 254 -4.11 4.46 7.31
CA SER A 254 -3.71 3.10 6.91
C SER A 254 -4.84 2.44 6.12
N SER A 255 -4.51 1.62 5.12
CA SER A 255 -5.50 0.81 4.38
C SER A 255 -6.33 -0.06 5.32
N LEU A 256 -5.75 -0.54 6.43
CA LEU A 256 -6.51 -1.27 7.45
C LEU A 256 -7.62 -0.43 8.06
N LYS A 257 -7.39 0.87 8.26
CA LYS A 257 -8.42 1.78 8.79
C LYS A 257 -9.54 1.98 7.78
N ILE A 258 -9.21 2.06 6.50
CA ILE A 258 -10.21 2.11 5.42
C ILE A 258 -11.02 0.83 5.39
N LEU A 259 -10.37 -0.33 5.53
CA LEU A 259 -11.03 -1.62 5.61
C LEU A 259 -11.97 -1.71 6.82
N VAL A 260 -11.53 -1.27 8.00
CA VAL A 260 -12.36 -1.23 9.21
C VAL A 260 -13.56 -0.31 9.02
N VAL A 261 -13.37 0.88 8.44
CA VAL A 261 -14.48 1.80 8.13
C VAL A 261 -15.45 1.16 7.14
N GLY A 262 -14.96 0.56 6.07
CA GLY A 262 -15.81 -0.13 5.07
C GLY A 262 -16.58 -1.30 5.67
N ALA A 263 -15.93 -2.12 6.52
CA ALA A 263 -16.57 -3.22 7.22
C ALA A 263 -17.64 -2.73 8.20
N LEU A 264 -17.35 -1.68 8.98
CA LEU A 264 -18.29 -1.10 9.92
C LEU A 264 -19.51 -0.50 9.20
N MET A 265 -19.29 0.24 8.11
CA MET A 265 -20.38 0.82 7.31
C MET A 265 -21.22 -0.25 6.61
N SER A 266 -20.59 -1.32 6.10
CA SER A 266 -21.30 -2.47 5.57
C SER A 266 -22.16 -3.15 6.65
N PHE A 267 -21.63 -3.28 7.85
CA PHE A 267 -22.34 -3.86 8.99
C PHE A 267 -23.52 -3.00 9.46
N THR A 268 -23.37 -1.68 9.57
CA THR A 268 -24.46 -0.80 10.03
C THR A 268 -25.58 -0.71 9.02
N LEU A 269 -25.26 -0.68 7.72
CA LEU A 269 -26.25 -0.55 6.65
C LEU A 269 -26.81 -1.91 6.17
N ARG A 270 -26.33 -3.03 6.73
CA ARG A 270 -26.80 -4.39 6.39
C ARG A 270 -28.31 -4.55 6.54
N VAL A 271 -28.90 -3.91 7.55
CA VAL A 271 -30.35 -4.02 7.82
C VAL A 271 -31.15 -3.42 6.68
N GLY A 272 -30.69 -2.32 6.09
CA GLY A 272 -31.32 -1.71 4.92
C GLY A 272 -31.17 -2.57 3.66
N VAL A 273 -30.07 -3.31 3.53
CA VAL A 273 -29.88 -4.28 2.45
C VAL A 273 -30.81 -5.49 2.61
N PHE A 274 -30.97 -6.01 3.83
CA PHE A 274 -31.87 -7.15 4.07
C PHE A 274 -33.36 -6.76 3.95
N ALA A 275 -33.75 -5.58 4.42
CA ALA A 275 -35.12 -5.09 4.26
C ALA A 275 -35.51 -4.92 2.78
N MET A 276 -34.53 -4.74 1.89
CA MET A 276 -34.74 -4.65 0.45
C MET A 276 -35.05 -6.03 -0.16
N CYS A 277 -34.49 -7.11 0.38
CA CYS A 277 -34.80 -8.48 -0.05
C CYS A 277 -36.27 -8.85 0.19
N GLU A 278 -36.91 -8.29 1.23
CA GLU A 278 -38.30 -8.59 1.57
C GLU A 278 -39.30 -7.87 0.65
N ARG A 279 -39.02 -6.63 0.23
CA ARG A 279 -39.94 -5.83 -0.61
C ARG A 279 -40.04 -6.31 -2.06
N ASN A 280 -39.02 -7.00 -2.57
CA ASN A 280 -39.01 -7.47 -3.95
C ASN A 280 -39.96 -8.64 -4.21
N LEU A 281 -40.47 -9.32 -3.18
CA LEU A 281 -41.39 -10.46 -3.33
C LEU A 281 -42.70 -10.07 -4.05
N GLU A 282 -43.11 -8.80 -3.99
CA GLU A 282 -44.36 -8.34 -4.62
C GLU A 282 -44.19 -7.96 -6.11
N GLN A 283 -42.98 -7.76 -6.61
CA GLN A 283 -42.72 -7.19 -7.94
C GLN A 283 -42.29 -8.20 -9.02
N ASP A 284 -42.34 -9.51 -8.72
CA ASP A 284 -41.92 -10.63 -9.58
C ASP A 284 -42.65 -10.74 -10.95
N TYR A 285 -43.63 -9.88 -11.24
CA TYR A 285 -44.48 -9.97 -12.44
C TYR A 285 -44.03 -9.10 -13.63
N LEU A 286 -43.01 -8.25 -13.49
CA LEU A 286 -42.59 -7.32 -14.56
C LEU A 286 -41.47 -7.92 -15.43
N VAL A 287 -41.71 -7.94 -16.75
CA VAL A 287 -40.80 -8.48 -17.78
C VAL A 287 -39.60 -7.57 -18.06
N VAL A 288 -39.72 -6.28 -17.74
CA VAL A 288 -38.63 -5.30 -17.83
C VAL A 288 -38.35 -4.81 -16.42
N THR A 289 -37.10 -4.90 -15.95
CA THR A 289 -36.68 -4.35 -14.67
C THR A 289 -36.83 -2.82 -14.74
N PRO A 290 -37.80 -2.22 -14.03
CA PRO A 290 -37.95 -0.77 -14.00
C PRO A 290 -36.67 -0.13 -13.42
N THR A 291 -36.37 1.10 -13.85
CA THR A 291 -35.28 1.89 -13.26
C THR A 291 -35.42 2.03 -11.74
N ASP A 292 -36.65 2.02 -11.25
CA ASP A 292 -36.97 2.09 -9.83
C ASP A 292 -36.48 0.85 -9.07
N VAL A 293 -36.64 -0.34 -9.65
CA VAL A 293 -36.13 -1.59 -9.06
C VAL A 293 -34.60 -1.59 -9.05
N LEU A 294 -33.98 -1.08 -10.13
CA LEU A 294 -32.53 -0.93 -10.18
C LEU A 294 -32.03 0.03 -9.09
N TRP A 295 -32.72 1.15 -8.88
CA TRP A 295 -32.40 2.08 -7.79
C TRP A 295 -32.61 1.44 -6.41
N ILE A 296 -33.67 0.66 -6.21
CA ILE A 296 -33.91 -0.05 -4.94
C ILE A 296 -32.75 -1.02 -4.64
N ILE A 297 -32.25 -1.75 -5.65
CA ILE A 297 -31.12 -2.68 -5.52
C ILE A 297 -29.82 -1.93 -5.20
N TYR A 298 -29.50 -0.86 -5.94
CA TYR A 298 -28.18 -0.22 -5.86
C TYR A 298 -28.12 1.00 -4.91
N ALA A 299 -29.23 1.55 -4.44
CA ALA A 299 -29.22 2.70 -3.54
C ALA A 299 -28.58 2.43 -2.17
N PRO A 300 -28.86 1.31 -1.46
CA PRO A 300 -28.22 1.01 -0.17
C PRO A 300 -26.69 0.96 -0.28
N LEU A 301 -26.21 0.49 -1.41
CA LEU A 301 -24.80 0.36 -1.73
C LEU A 301 -24.12 1.69 -2.02
N LEU A 302 -24.73 2.51 -2.88
CA LEU A 302 -24.26 3.88 -3.11
C LEU A 302 -24.25 4.67 -1.80
N ARG A 303 -25.22 4.43 -0.91
CA ARG A 303 -25.22 4.97 0.46
C ARG A 303 -24.04 4.44 1.28
N ILE A 304 -23.76 3.12 1.30
CA ILE A 304 -22.58 2.56 2.00
C ILE A 304 -21.31 3.24 1.51
N LEU A 305 -21.13 3.36 0.19
CA LEU A 305 -19.97 3.94 -0.44
C LEU A 305 -19.82 5.43 -0.08
N ALA A 306 -20.90 6.20 -0.22
CA ALA A 306 -20.92 7.63 0.08
C ALA A 306 -20.65 7.89 1.57
N TRP A 307 -21.36 7.20 2.47
CA TRP A 307 -21.15 7.36 3.91
C TRP A 307 -19.76 6.91 4.36
N SER A 308 -19.21 5.86 3.75
CA SER A 308 -17.82 5.44 4.03
C SER A 308 -16.80 6.50 3.63
N ILE A 309 -16.99 7.16 2.49
CA ILE A 309 -16.13 8.27 2.06
C ILE A 309 -16.28 9.47 3.01
N VAL A 310 -17.51 9.83 3.39
CA VAL A 310 -17.76 10.94 4.33
C VAL A 310 -17.11 10.67 5.69
N VAL A 311 -17.33 9.49 6.27
CA VAL A 311 -16.73 9.09 7.56
C VAL A 311 -15.21 9.04 7.46
N PHE A 312 -14.66 8.52 6.37
CA PHE A 312 -13.22 8.51 6.14
C PHE A 312 -12.64 9.93 6.04
N MET A 313 -13.28 10.82 5.29
CA MET A 313 -12.82 12.20 5.12
C MET A 313 -12.93 12.96 6.45
N LEU A 314 -14.01 12.77 7.21
CA LEU A 314 -14.17 13.33 8.55
C LEU A 314 -13.08 12.80 9.50
N TYR A 315 -12.79 11.51 9.47
CA TYR A 315 -11.71 10.91 10.25
C TYR A 315 -10.35 11.53 9.89
N ALA A 316 -10.06 11.69 8.59
CA ALA A 316 -8.82 12.28 8.12
C ALA A 316 -8.70 13.76 8.53
N THR A 317 -9.76 14.55 8.41
CA THR A 317 -9.76 15.97 8.80
C THR A 317 -9.61 16.13 10.32
N LEU A 318 -10.36 15.38 11.13
CA LEU A 318 -10.22 15.36 12.59
C LEU A 318 -8.80 15.00 13.00
N LYS A 319 -8.24 13.95 12.39
CA LYS A 319 -6.85 13.55 12.64
C LYS A 319 -5.84 14.63 12.24
N SER A 320 -6.11 15.41 11.19
CA SER A 320 -5.26 16.55 10.77
C SER A 320 -5.28 17.70 11.76
N LEU A 321 -6.45 17.93 12.37
CA LEU A 321 -6.71 19.02 13.29
C LEU A 321 -6.28 18.68 14.71
N TRP A 322 -6.30 17.41 15.09
CA TRP A 322 -6.00 16.94 16.45
C TRP A 322 -4.68 17.48 17.02
N PRO A 323 -3.52 17.39 16.32
CA PRO A 323 -2.28 17.95 16.85
C PRO A 323 -2.32 19.48 16.99
N ARG A 324 -3.11 20.18 16.17
CA ARG A 324 -3.25 21.64 16.26
C ARG A 324 -4.11 22.04 17.45
N LEU A 325 -5.19 21.29 17.70
CA LEU A 325 -6.06 21.48 18.85
C LEU A 325 -5.32 21.16 20.16
N LEU A 326 -4.62 20.02 20.22
CA LEU A 326 -3.86 19.65 21.42
C LEU A 326 -2.73 20.64 21.72
N ARG A 327 -2.00 21.12 20.70
CA ARG A 327 -0.96 22.14 20.93
C ARG A 327 -1.54 23.44 21.48
N ARG A 328 -2.71 23.88 21.00
CA ARG A 328 -3.37 25.09 21.54
C ARG A 328 -3.75 24.90 23.00
N SER A 329 -4.36 23.76 23.34
CA SER A 329 -4.75 23.47 24.72
C SER A 329 -3.55 23.33 25.66
N PHE A 330 -2.52 22.58 25.25
CA PHE A 330 -1.34 22.34 26.09
C PHE A 330 -0.47 23.60 26.25
N HIS A 331 -0.23 24.38 25.18
CA HIS A 331 0.50 25.63 25.33
C HIS A 331 -0.25 26.65 26.17
N ALA A 332 -1.57 26.75 26.09
CA ALA A 332 -2.34 27.67 26.94
C ALA A 332 -2.15 27.36 28.43
N HIS A 333 -2.18 26.08 28.83
CA HIS A 333 -1.98 25.72 30.23
C HIS A 333 -0.52 25.79 30.70
N THR A 334 0.45 25.36 29.89
CA THR A 334 1.85 25.35 30.31
C THR A 334 2.47 26.75 30.33
N PHE A 335 2.11 27.64 29.39
CA PHE A 335 2.61 29.02 29.42
C PHE A 335 2.04 29.81 30.60
N HIS A 336 0.77 29.61 30.96
CA HIS A 336 0.19 30.33 32.10
C HIS A 336 0.81 29.90 33.44
N HIS A 337 1.18 28.63 33.60
CA HIS A 337 1.85 28.14 34.81
C HIS A 337 3.32 28.54 34.91
N LEU A 338 4.04 28.63 33.78
CA LEU A 338 5.44 29.06 33.76
C LEU A 338 5.59 30.59 33.82
N ALA A 339 4.68 31.35 33.18
CA ALA A 339 4.70 32.81 33.22
C ALA A 339 4.40 33.36 34.63
N CYS A 340 3.58 32.68 35.43
CA CYS A 340 3.34 33.06 36.83
C CYS A 340 4.50 32.68 37.78
N ARG A 341 5.38 31.73 37.41
CA ARG A 341 6.51 31.29 38.25
C ARG A 341 7.84 31.99 37.93
N LEU A 342 7.95 32.66 36.79
CA LEU A 342 9.15 33.39 36.37
C LEU A 342 8.87 34.90 36.35
N SER A 343 8.58 35.45 37.53
CA SER A 343 8.72 36.87 37.85
C SER A 343 9.96 37.04 38.75
N PRO A 344 10.71 38.15 38.65
CA PRO A 344 12.16 38.13 38.57
C PRO A 344 12.86 38.35 39.91
N GLN A 345 13.79 37.47 40.28
CA GLN A 345 14.95 37.83 41.11
C GLN A 345 16.08 36.80 40.92
N HIS A 346 16.86 36.92 39.86
CA HIS A 346 18.31 36.68 39.97
C HIS A 346 19.02 37.25 38.76
N LYS A 347 19.60 38.44 38.95
CA LYS A 347 20.80 38.86 38.22
C LYS A 347 21.90 37.89 38.64
N VAL A 348 22.31 37.01 37.74
CA VAL A 348 23.62 36.38 37.82
C VAL A 348 24.31 36.74 36.53
N ASP A 349 25.20 37.71 36.68
CA ASP A 349 26.20 38.07 35.70
C ASP A 349 27.19 36.89 35.53
N ASP A 350 27.60 36.71 34.28
CA ASP A 350 28.86 36.14 33.83
C ASP A 350 29.12 34.61 33.78
N VAL A 351 29.91 34.32 32.74
CA VAL A 351 30.79 33.16 32.54
C VAL A 351 30.11 31.90 31.97
N TYR A 352 29.89 31.90 30.65
CA TYR A 352 30.48 30.96 29.68
C TYR A 352 29.93 31.27 28.28
N THR A 353 30.51 32.28 27.64
CA THR A 353 30.31 32.57 26.22
C THR A 353 31.05 31.53 25.36
N ALA A 354 30.55 30.29 25.32
CA ALA A 354 30.86 29.36 24.25
C ALA A 354 29.92 29.66 23.08
N LYS A 355 30.44 30.47 22.17
CA LYS A 355 29.88 30.92 20.90
C LYS A 355 29.58 29.74 19.95
N HIS A 356 28.54 28.96 20.26
CA HIS A 356 27.81 28.20 19.26
C HIS A 356 26.48 28.91 19.06
N ASP A 357 26.39 29.72 18.01
CA ASP A 357 25.17 30.32 17.48
C ASP A 357 24.21 29.23 16.94
N ASN A 358 23.89 28.24 17.76
CA ASN A 358 22.77 27.34 17.60
C ASN A 358 21.50 28.05 18.09
N ARG A 359 21.24 29.27 17.58
CA ARG A 359 19.86 29.76 17.57
C ARG A 359 19.09 28.68 16.80
N PRO A 360 18.07 28.04 17.39
CA PRO A 360 17.16 27.20 16.63
C PRO A 360 16.48 28.16 15.66
N SER A 361 17.09 28.31 14.47
CA SER A 361 16.63 29.16 13.41
C SER A 361 15.15 28.88 13.28
N HIS A 362 14.33 29.86 13.69
CA HIS A 362 12.88 29.74 13.70
C HIS A 362 12.51 29.05 12.40
N GLN A 363 11.95 27.85 12.51
CA GLN A 363 11.42 27.10 11.38
C GLN A 363 10.24 27.89 10.82
N THR A 364 10.52 29.03 10.18
CA THR A 364 9.62 29.67 9.23
C THR A 364 9.19 28.57 8.31
N ALA A 365 7.89 28.27 8.35
CA ALA A 365 7.28 27.10 7.73
C ALA A 365 7.81 26.95 6.31
N ARG A 366 8.82 26.08 6.15
CA ARG A 366 9.57 25.99 4.89
C ARG A 366 8.56 25.73 3.78
N LYS A 367 8.54 26.62 2.79
CA LYS A 367 7.79 26.44 1.55
C LYS A 367 8.09 25.03 1.04
N TYR A 368 7.08 24.33 0.53
CA TYR A 368 7.25 22.95 0.08
C TYR A 368 8.30 22.90 -1.03
N GLU A 369 9.48 22.38 -0.69
CA GLU A 369 10.58 22.19 -1.62
C GLU A 369 10.56 20.74 -2.11
N ARG A 370 10.50 20.56 -3.43
CA ARG A 370 10.51 19.24 -4.05
C ARG A 370 11.88 18.60 -3.85
N SER A 371 11.90 17.35 -3.39
CA SER A 371 13.15 16.60 -3.32
C SER A 371 13.70 16.34 -4.73
N GLN A 372 14.99 15.99 -4.83
CA GLN A 372 15.61 15.66 -6.12
C GLN A 372 14.86 14.56 -6.87
N ILE A 373 14.40 13.53 -6.16
CA ILE A 373 13.59 12.47 -6.79
C ILE A 373 12.21 12.96 -7.26
N GLU A 374 11.56 13.86 -6.52
CA GLU A 374 10.30 14.47 -6.97
C GLU A 374 10.50 15.39 -8.19
N GLN A 375 11.68 16.00 -8.31
CA GLN A 375 12.08 16.77 -9.49
C GLN A 375 12.31 15.85 -10.69
N ILE A 376 13.06 14.76 -10.52
CA ILE A 376 13.30 13.74 -11.57
C ILE A 376 11.99 13.13 -12.06
N LEU A 377 11.09 12.79 -11.14
CA LEU A 377 9.77 12.23 -11.47
C LEU A 377 8.76 13.29 -11.95
N SER A 378 9.10 14.57 -11.86
CA SER A 378 8.18 15.69 -12.10
C SER A 378 6.86 15.58 -11.31
N CYS A 379 6.85 14.81 -10.22
CA CYS A 379 5.68 14.39 -9.49
C CYS A 379 5.90 14.61 -7.99
N PRO A 380 4.96 15.26 -7.27
CA PRO A 380 5.09 15.49 -5.84
C PRO A 380 4.70 14.22 -5.05
N VAL A 381 5.58 13.21 -5.11
CA VAL A 381 5.46 11.89 -4.49
C VAL A 381 4.91 11.95 -3.06
N ARG A 382 5.44 12.87 -2.23
CA ARG A 382 5.00 13.01 -0.84
C ARG A 382 3.56 13.50 -0.71
N THR A 383 3.12 14.39 -1.59
CA THR A 383 1.75 14.93 -1.50
C THR A 383 0.69 13.94 -1.95
N LYS A 384 1.04 13.04 -2.88
CA LYS A 384 0.11 12.06 -3.43
C LYS A 384 -0.11 10.85 -2.51
N SER A 385 0.66 10.68 -1.43
CA SER A 385 0.55 9.53 -0.50
C SER A 385 -0.27 9.79 0.77
N LEU A 386 -1.59 9.96 0.62
CA LEU A 386 -2.51 10.04 1.76
C LEU A 386 -2.62 8.70 2.51
N ILE A 387 -2.77 7.61 1.76
CA ILE A 387 -2.92 6.26 2.29
C ILE A 387 -1.53 5.64 2.48
N ARG A 388 -1.05 5.58 3.72
CA ARG A 388 0.30 5.11 4.07
C ARG A 388 0.33 4.39 5.42
N ASN A 389 1.40 3.64 5.69
CA ASN A 389 1.56 2.86 6.93
C ASN A 389 2.39 3.63 7.96
N THR A 390 3.31 4.46 7.48
CA THR A 390 4.25 5.22 8.31
C THR A 390 3.96 6.71 8.23
N LEU A 391 4.15 7.40 9.35
CA LEU A 391 4.07 8.86 9.42
C LEU A 391 5.32 9.53 8.80
N GLN A 392 6.43 8.82 8.75
CA GLN A 392 7.69 9.33 8.21
C GLN A 392 7.70 9.21 6.68
N MET A 393 7.58 10.35 6.00
CA MET A 393 7.71 10.43 4.53
C MET A 393 9.13 10.72 4.09
N ALA A 394 9.86 11.39 4.97
CA ALA A 394 11.21 11.81 4.72
C ALA A 394 12.01 11.76 6.02
N THR A 395 13.26 11.34 5.90
CA THR A 395 14.32 11.45 6.90
C THR A 395 15.15 12.67 6.54
N VAL A 396 15.69 13.35 7.55
CA VAL A 396 16.69 14.39 7.36
C VAL A 396 18.00 13.80 7.81
N ASP A 397 18.95 13.69 6.89
CA ASP A 397 20.27 13.15 7.19
C ASP A 397 21.09 14.17 8.00
N ALA A 398 22.19 13.73 8.60
CA ALA A 398 23.12 14.60 9.34
C ALA A 398 23.64 15.80 8.52
N SER A 399 23.64 15.67 7.18
CA SER A 399 23.99 16.73 6.23
C SER A 399 22.88 17.76 6.00
N GLY A 400 21.72 17.60 6.64
CA GLY A 400 20.54 18.44 6.42
C GLY A 400 19.77 18.13 5.13
N ARG A 401 20.20 17.14 4.34
CA ARG A 401 19.49 16.70 3.13
C ARG A 401 18.25 15.90 3.49
N VAL A 402 17.17 16.13 2.73
CA VAL A 402 15.88 15.47 2.95
C VAL A 402 15.78 14.26 2.04
N HIS A 403 15.89 13.06 2.62
CA HIS A 403 15.75 11.79 1.91
C HIS A 403 14.30 11.32 2.00
N ILE A 404 13.73 10.85 0.88
CA ILE A 404 12.37 10.31 0.86
C ILE A 404 12.43 8.83 1.25
N SER A 405 11.55 8.40 2.16
CA SER A 405 11.45 6.99 2.55
C SER A 405 11.17 6.11 1.32
N PRO A 406 11.83 4.95 1.19
CA PRO A 406 11.63 4.05 0.06
C PRO A 406 10.19 3.73 -0.27
N SER A 407 9.38 3.52 0.77
CA SER A 407 7.95 3.25 0.67
C SER A 407 7.22 4.29 -0.21
N CYS A 408 7.60 5.56 -0.11
CA CYS A 408 6.93 6.64 -0.80
C CYS A 408 7.14 6.60 -2.31
N TYR A 409 8.33 6.33 -2.84
CA TYR A 409 8.56 6.28 -4.29
C TYR A 409 8.16 4.94 -4.91
N LEU A 410 8.22 3.86 -4.13
CA LEU A 410 7.72 2.54 -4.53
C LEU A 410 6.21 2.51 -4.71
N ASP A 411 5.48 3.29 -3.92
CA ASP A 411 4.04 3.54 -4.14
C ASP A 411 3.74 4.18 -5.52
N PHE A 412 4.72 4.81 -6.18
CA PHE A 412 4.57 5.33 -7.55
C PHE A 412 5.15 4.40 -8.61
N GLY A 413 5.51 3.18 -8.23
CA GLY A 413 6.10 2.23 -9.16
C GLY A 413 7.53 2.59 -9.54
N VAL A 414 8.25 3.35 -8.72
CA VAL A 414 9.66 3.68 -8.96
C VAL A 414 10.52 2.79 -8.05
N MET A 415 11.53 2.16 -8.61
CA MET A 415 12.55 1.40 -7.89
C MET A 415 13.88 2.12 -8.07
N MET A 416 14.65 2.21 -6.99
CA MET A 416 15.99 2.77 -7.02
C MET A 416 16.97 1.75 -6.50
N ARG A 417 18.09 1.58 -7.20
CA ARG A 417 19.18 0.71 -6.80
C ARG A 417 20.48 1.25 -7.39
N ASP A 418 21.51 1.42 -6.55
CA ASP A 418 22.85 1.83 -6.98
C ASP A 418 22.88 3.13 -7.83
N GLY A 419 21.94 4.05 -7.55
CA GLY A 419 21.76 5.28 -8.34
C GLY A 419 20.97 5.11 -9.64
N ASP A 420 20.68 3.88 -10.06
CA ASP A 420 19.80 3.61 -11.19
C ASP A 420 18.33 3.66 -10.75
N VAL A 421 17.51 4.35 -11.55
CA VAL A 421 16.08 4.50 -11.32
C VAL A 421 15.32 3.78 -12.44
N ARG A 422 14.40 2.90 -12.04
CA ARG A 422 13.62 2.08 -12.95
C ARG A 422 12.13 2.14 -12.58
N SER A 423 11.27 2.22 -13.59
CA SER A 423 9.82 2.05 -13.42
C SER A 423 9.44 0.56 -13.34
N ARG A 424 8.50 0.23 -12.47
CA ARG A 424 7.90 -1.09 -12.32
C ARG A 424 6.99 -1.44 -13.49
N ILE A 425 6.81 -2.74 -13.73
CA ILE A 425 5.78 -3.29 -14.60
C ILE A 425 4.41 -2.73 -14.14
N CYS A 426 3.59 -2.33 -15.12
CA CYS A 426 2.32 -1.60 -14.97
C CYS A 426 2.43 -0.09 -14.73
N PHE A 427 3.63 0.47 -14.51
CA PHE A 427 3.81 1.90 -14.34
C PHE A 427 4.48 2.48 -15.58
N SER A 428 3.69 2.68 -16.62
CA SER A 428 4.13 3.47 -17.78
C SER A 428 4.15 4.95 -17.41
N ASN A 429 5.05 5.70 -18.05
CA ASN A 429 5.08 7.17 -18.03
C ASN A 429 5.45 7.85 -16.68
N MET A 430 5.96 7.11 -15.69
CA MET A 430 6.43 7.73 -14.43
C MET A 430 7.78 8.42 -14.60
N LEU A 431 8.66 7.82 -15.41
CA LEU A 431 9.92 8.44 -15.81
C LEU A 431 9.66 9.22 -17.09
N VAL A 432 9.36 10.51 -16.94
CA VAL A 432 9.40 11.43 -18.08
C VAL A 432 10.82 11.35 -18.62
N LYS A 433 10.96 10.92 -19.88
CA LYS A 433 12.25 10.86 -20.56
C LYS A 433 12.84 12.25 -20.44
N ALA A 434 13.83 12.41 -19.57
CA ALA A 434 14.52 13.68 -19.41
C ALA A 434 14.94 14.08 -20.82
N ARG A 435 14.34 15.16 -21.33
CA ARG A 435 14.70 15.70 -22.63
C ARG A 435 16.19 16.00 -22.47
N ARG A 436 17.04 15.18 -23.09
CA ARG A 436 18.49 15.45 -23.09
C ARG A 436 18.59 16.91 -23.52
N PRO A 437 19.26 17.77 -22.75
CA PRO A 437 19.46 19.15 -23.16
C PRO A 437 20.01 19.09 -24.58
N GLU A 438 19.25 19.63 -25.52
CA GLU A 438 19.41 19.47 -26.97
C GLU A 438 20.62 20.28 -27.50
N ASN A 439 21.58 20.59 -26.61
CA ASN A 439 22.66 21.53 -26.83
C ASN A 439 24.03 20.87 -27.09
N ASP A 440 24.13 19.54 -27.12
CA ASP A 440 25.34 18.84 -27.59
C ASP A 440 25.09 18.22 -28.98
N LEU A 441 24.54 19.03 -29.89
CA LEU A 441 24.37 18.70 -31.30
C LEU A 441 25.70 18.91 -32.06
N SER A 442 26.71 18.09 -31.77
CA SER A 442 27.85 17.88 -32.67
C SER A 442 28.67 16.67 -32.22
N VAL A 443 28.35 15.50 -32.77
CA VAL A 443 29.30 14.56 -33.40
C VAL A 443 28.44 13.38 -33.87
N ALA A 444 28.20 13.37 -35.18
CA ALA A 444 27.71 12.21 -35.90
C ALA A 444 28.73 11.07 -35.79
N LEU A 445 28.29 9.85 -35.50
CA LEU A 445 28.87 8.65 -36.11
C LEU A 445 27.89 7.48 -36.04
N GLU A 446 27.42 7.14 -37.23
CA GLU A 446 27.11 5.83 -37.81
C GLU A 446 26.20 4.80 -37.11
N ASP A 447 25.09 4.58 -37.84
CA ASP A 447 24.29 3.39 -38.06
C ASP A 447 24.84 2.02 -37.62
N HIS A 448 24.07 1.35 -36.76
CA HIS A 448 23.88 -0.09 -36.86
C HIS A 448 22.46 -0.51 -36.45
N PRO A 449 21.65 -1.10 -37.36
CA PRO A 449 20.34 -1.62 -37.02
C PRO A 449 20.44 -3.12 -36.76
N SER A 450 20.46 -3.55 -35.49
CA SER A 450 19.95 -4.88 -35.16
C SER A 450 19.53 -5.00 -33.69
N ASN A 451 18.38 -5.67 -33.51
CA ASN A 451 17.77 -6.12 -32.26
C ASN A 451 17.05 -5.04 -31.44
N VAL A 452 15.76 -4.87 -31.78
CA VAL A 452 14.73 -4.25 -30.94
C VAL A 452 14.47 -5.15 -29.72
N ARG A 453 15.42 -5.18 -28.78
CA ARG A 453 15.22 -5.72 -27.44
C ARG A 453 14.39 -4.68 -26.67
N ARG A 454 13.25 -5.09 -26.08
CA ARG A 454 12.39 -4.22 -25.24
C ARG A 454 13.26 -3.34 -24.34
N ARG A 455 13.41 -2.05 -24.68
CA ARG A 455 14.16 -1.08 -23.88
C ARG A 455 13.35 -0.78 -22.63
N SER A 456 13.72 -1.42 -21.52
CA SER A 456 13.38 -0.87 -20.20
C SER A 456 13.99 0.53 -20.11
N THR A 457 13.17 1.54 -19.82
CA THR A 457 13.64 2.91 -19.60
C THR A 457 14.42 2.95 -18.29
N VAL A 458 15.74 2.78 -18.36
CA VAL A 458 16.64 2.94 -17.22
C VAL A 458 17.14 4.37 -17.26
N ALA A 459 16.84 5.15 -16.22
CA ALA A 459 17.42 6.46 -16.01
C ALA A 459 18.54 6.31 -14.98
N ARG A 460 19.79 6.52 -15.39
CA ARG A 460 20.91 6.60 -14.46
C ARG A 460 20.87 7.96 -13.78
N VAL A 461 20.64 7.97 -12.47
CA VAL A 461 20.72 9.19 -11.67
C VAL A 461 22.11 9.20 -11.05
N THR A 462 22.97 10.08 -11.54
CA THR A 462 24.21 10.42 -10.84
C THR A 462 23.82 11.16 -9.57
N MET A 463 23.49 10.40 -8.51
CA MET A 463 23.48 10.91 -7.16
C MET A 463 24.89 11.46 -6.93
N PHE A 464 25.01 12.78 -6.76
CA PHE A 464 26.27 13.39 -6.33
C PHE A 464 26.58 12.83 -4.94
N SER A 465 27.27 11.69 -4.93
CA SER A 465 27.95 11.14 -3.78
C SER A 465 28.94 12.21 -3.37
N GLY A 466 28.58 12.96 -2.33
CA GLY A 466 29.47 13.89 -1.65
C GLY A 466 30.58 13.18 -0.88
N GLN A 467 31.02 12.00 -1.32
CA GLN A 467 32.34 11.51 -1.00
C GLN A 467 33.33 12.32 -1.84
N SER A 468 33.60 13.53 -1.37
CA SER A 468 34.80 14.26 -1.75
C SER A 468 35.97 13.29 -1.62
N ALA A 469 36.59 12.98 -2.76
CA ALA A 469 37.84 12.28 -2.82
C ALA A 469 38.84 13.05 -1.96
N MET A 470 39.05 12.60 -0.72
CA MET A 470 40.21 12.94 0.08
C MET A 470 41.39 12.19 -0.54
N ARG A 471 41.77 12.64 -1.75
CA ARG A 471 42.97 12.22 -2.45
C ARG A 471 44.11 12.76 -1.60
N ARG A 472 44.72 11.88 -0.80
CA ARG A 472 45.99 12.14 -0.11
C ARG A 472 46.95 12.72 -1.15
N ARG A 473 47.20 14.03 -1.05
CA ARG A 473 48.40 14.64 -1.59
C ARG A 473 49.52 14.15 -0.68
N SER A 474 50.13 13.04 -1.07
CA SER A 474 51.47 12.71 -0.61
C SER A 474 52.40 13.69 -1.30
N ASP A 475 52.74 14.76 -0.60
CA ASP A 475 53.88 15.60 -0.95
C ASP A 475 55.14 14.74 -0.78
N VAL A 476 55.74 14.40 -1.91
CA VAL A 476 57.12 13.93 -2.03
C VAL A 476 57.92 15.12 -2.54
N GLY A 477 58.83 15.59 -1.69
CA GLY A 477 60.11 16.28 -1.94
C GLY A 477 60.24 17.32 -3.05
N VAL A 478 60.68 18.54 -2.65
CA VAL A 478 62.08 18.99 -2.82
C VAL A 478 62.53 19.62 -1.51
#